data_AF-A0A9R1LI57-F1
#
_entry.id   AF-A0A9R1LI57-F1
#
_cell.length_a   1.000
_cell.length_b   1.000
_cell.length_c   1.000
_cell.angle_alpha   90.00
_cell.angle_beta   90.00
_cell.angle_gamma   90.00
#
_symmetry.space_group_name_H-M   'P 1'
#
loop_
_entity.id
_entity.type
_entity.pdbx_description
1 polymer ?
#
loop_
_entity_poly.entity_id
_entity_poly.type
_entity_poly.pdbx_seq_one_letter_code
_entity_poly.pdbx_strand_id
1 'polypeptide(L)' 'ELAEPTIKEALGKCVQQGASRVIVSPYFLSPGRHWKQDIPSLASEASKEHSSVPYIITAPLGLHELMVVCAN' A
#
# COMPACT_ATOMS: atom_id res chain seq x y z
N GLU A 1 -8.98 -2.82 6.18
CA GLU A 1 -10.24 -2.70 5.43
C GLU A 1 -11.41 -2.17 6.28
N LEU A 2 -11.21 -1.13 7.10
CA LEU A 2 -12.30 -0.48 7.87
C LEU A 2 -12.10 1.04 8.01
N ALA A 3 -11.13 1.62 7.30
CA ALA A 3 -10.75 3.01 7.45
C ALA A 3 -10.65 3.68 6.09
N GLU A 4 -11.23 4.88 6.03
CA GLU A 4 -11.08 5.81 4.92
C GLU A 4 -9.73 6.53 5.01
N PRO A 5 -9.08 6.86 3.86
CA PRO A 5 -9.50 6.50 2.51
C PRO A 5 -9.23 5.02 2.17
N THR A 6 -10.07 4.44 1.32
CA THR A 6 -9.80 3.11 0.73
C THR A 6 -8.56 3.15 -0.18
N ILE A 7 -7.99 1.98 -0.50
CA ILE A 7 -6.85 1.88 -1.44
C ILE A 7 -7.22 2.45 -2.82
N LYS A 8 -8.46 2.22 -3.27
CA LYS A 8 -8.96 2.75 -4.54
C LYS A 8 -8.94 4.27 -4.55
N GLU A 9 -9.48 4.90 -3.51
CA GLU A 9 -9.53 6.37 -3.42
C GLU A 9 -8.15 6.97 -3.24
N ALA A 10 -7.29 6.35 -2.43
CA ALA A 10 -5.91 6.82 -2.24
C ALA A 10 -5.12 6.76 -3.55
N LEU A 11 -5.20 5.65 -4.29
CA LEU A 11 -4.54 5.49 -5.58
C LEU A 11 -5.08 6.51 -6.60
N GLY A 12 -6.41 6.65 -6.71
CA GLY A 12 -7.04 7.62 -7.59
C GLY A 12 -6.63 9.06 -7.28
N LYS A 13 -6.54 9.45 -6.00
CA LYS A 13 -6.03 10.76 -5.57
C LYS A 13 -4.59 10.99 -6.02
N CYS A 14 -3.70 10.01 -5.87
CA CYS A 14 -2.32 10.12 -6.35
C CYS A 14 -2.28 10.35 -7.87
N VAL A 15 -3.08 9.61 -8.64
CA VAL A 15 -3.15 9.77 -10.11
C VAL A 15 -3.70 11.14 -10.50
N GLN A 16 -4.76 11.60 -9.85
CA GLN A 16 -5.34 12.93 -10.07
C GLN A 16 -4.35 14.06 -9.76
N GLN A 17 -3.43 13.84 -8.83
CA GLN A 17 -2.34 14.76 -8.51
C GLN A 17 -1.16 14.71 -9.52
N GLY A 18 -1.26 13.89 -10.57
CA GLY A 18 -0.25 13.79 -11.63
C GLY A 18 0.87 12.78 -11.34
N ALA A 19 0.67 11.83 -10.43
CA ALA A 19 1.65 10.78 -10.18
C ALA A 19 1.90 9.94 -11.44
N SER A 20 3.17 9.79 -11.81
CA SER A 20 3.60 8.89 -12.89
C SER A 20 3.86 7.46 -12.42
N ARG A 21 3.83 7.22 -11.10
CA ARG A 21 3.95 5.91 -10.45
C ARG A 21 3.38 5.98 -9.04
N VAL A 22 2.77 4.90 -8.57
CA VAL A 22 2.28 4.77 -7.18
C VAL A 22 3.05 3.68 -6.42
N ILE A 23 3.41 3.94 -5.16
CA ILE A 23 4.06 2.96 -4.28
C ILE A 23 3.11 2.68 -3.10
N VAL A 24 2.63 1.44 -3.01
CA VAL A 24 1.80 0.97 -1.90
C VAL A 24 2.72 0.41 -0.84
N SER A 25 2.92 1.16 0.25
CA SER A 25 3.78 0.78 1.37
C SER A 25 2.93 0.34 2.57
N PRO A 26 2.87 -0.97 2.90
CA PRO A 26 2.08 -1.47 4.02
C PRO A 26 2.73 -1.12 5.36
N TYR A 27 1.98 -0.43 6.22
CA TYR A 27 2.41 -0.14 7.58
C TYR A 27 2.15 -1.33 8.52
N PHE A 28 2.91 -2.42 8.31
CA PHE A 28 2.83 -3.64 9.11
C PHE A 28 4.19 -4.00 9.71
N LEU A 29 4.22 -4.33 11.01
CA LEU A 29 5.42 -4.77 11.72
C LEU A 29 5.77 -6.24 11.44
N SER A 30 4.77 -7.06 11.14
CA SER A 30 4.95 -8.51 10.90
C SER A 30 4.11 -8.98 9.71
N PRO A 31 4.60 -9.94 8.91
CA PRO A 31 3.82 -10.50 7.81
C PRO A 31 2.63 -11.31 8.35
N GLY A 32 1.41 -10.86 8.06
CA GLY A 32 0.14 -11.54 8.40
C GLY A 32 -0.69 -11.89 7.16
N ARG A 33 -1.86 -12.52 7.35
CA ARG A 33 -2.74 -12.97 6.25
C ARG A 33 -3.17 -11.82 5.31
N HIS A 34 -3.46 -10.65 5.89
CA HIS A 34 -3.83 -9.42 5.15
C HIS A 34 -2.75 -8.91 4.18
N TRP A 35 -1.47 -9.14 4.50
CA TRP A 35 -0.37 -8.72 3.65
C TRP A 35 -0.31 -9.54 2.36
N LYS A 36 -0.56 -10.85 2.44
CA LYS A 36 -0.32 -11.76 1.32
C LYS A 36 -1.43 -11.77 0.26
N GLN A 37 -2.64 -11.30 0.59
CA GLN A 37 -3.81 -11.48 -0.26
C GLN A 37 -4.59 -10.17 -0.49
N ASP A 38 -4.99 -9.48 0.58
CA ASP A 38 -5.92 -8.35 0.47
C ASP A 38 -5.28 -7.13 -0.19
N ILE A 39 -4.11 -6.69 0.28
CA ILE A 39 -3.42 -5.52 -0.27
C ILE A 39 -3.10 -5.70 -1.77
N PRO A 40 -2.52 -6.84 -2.22
CA PRO A 40 -2.32 -7.09 -3.65
C PRO A 40 -3.61 -7.08 -4.47
N SER A 41 -4.67 -7.71 -3.96
CA SER A 41 -5.97 -7.79 -4.65
C SER A 41 -6.60 -6.40 -4.83
N LEU A 42 -6.69 -5.62 -3.73
CA LEU A 42 -7.27 -4.28 -3.74
C LEU A 42 -6.46 -3.29 -4.59
N ALA A 43 -5.14 -3.35 -4.52
CA ALA A 43 -4.28 -2.49 -5.35
C ALA A 43 -4.39 -2.84 -6.84
N SER A 44 -4.48 -4.13 -7.16
CA SER A 44 -4.74 -4.60 -8.53
C SER A 44 -6.08 -4.09 -9.05
N GLU A 45 -7.15 -4.24 -8.26
CA GLU A 45 -8.48 -3.72 -8.64
C GLU A 45 -8.47 -2.20 -8.85
N ALA A 46 -7.89 -1.46 -7.91
CA ALA A 46 -7.77 0.00 -8.02
C ALA A 46 -6.98 0.45 -9.27
N SER A 47 -5.94 -0.29 -9.65
CA SER A 47 -5.11 0.04 -10.82
C SER A 47 -5.83 -0.10 -12.16
N LYS A 48 -6.94 -0.87 -12.24
CA LYS A 48 -7.67 -1.07 -13.50
C LYS A 48 -8.22 0.24 -14.08
N GLU A 49 -8.59 1.18 -13.23
CA GLU A 49 -9.08 2.51 -13.62
C GLU A 49 -7.95 3.47 -14.05
N HIS A 50 -6.70 3.10 -13.77
CA HIS A 50 -5.51 3.94 -13.97
C HIS A 50 -4.37 3.13 -14.61
N SER A 51 -4.67 2.33 -15.64
CA SER A 51 -3.75 1.36 -16.24
C SER A 51 -2.47 1.95 -16.86
N SER A 52 -2.44 3.25 -17.14
CA SER A 52 -1.25 3.98 -17.61
C SER A 52 -0.27 4.36 -16.49
N VAL A 53 -0.67 4.27 -15.22
CA VAL A 53 0.17 4.61 -14.07
C VAL A 53 0.61 3.32 -13.37
N PRO A 54 1.89 2.92 -13.49
CA PRO A 54 2.37 1.71 -12.85
C PRO A 54 2.32 1.83 -11.32
N TYR A 55 2.09 0.71 -10.65
CA TYR A 55 2.17 0.61 -9.20
C TYR A 55 3.12 -0.49 -8.76
N ILE A 56 3.66 -0.35 -7.55
CA ILE A 56 4.38 -1.42 -6.85
C ILE A 56 3.88 -1.54 -5.43
N ILE A 57 4.00 -2.73 -4.86
CA ILE A 57 3.71 -2.99 -3.45
C ILE A 57 5.02 -3.39 -2.78
N THR A 58 5.41 -2.69 -1.72
CA THR A 58 6.66 -2.96 -1.00
C THR A 58 6.46 -4.04 0.06
N ALA A 59 7.54 -4.67 0.50
CA ALA A 59 7.51 -5.48 1.71
C ALA A 59 6.96 -4.67 2.91
N PRO A 60 6.33 -5.34 3.90
CA PRO A 60 5.99 -4.70 5.17
C PRO A 60 7.27 -4.23 5.86
N LEU A 61 7.14 -3.26 6.76
CA LEU A 61 8.27 -2.68 7.49
C LEU A 61 9.12 -3.74 8.21
N GLY A 62 8.47 -4.74 8.80
CA GLY A 62 9.19 -5.80 9.50
C GLY A 62 9.90 -5.29 10.75
N LEU A 63 10.91 -6.04 11.20
CA LEU A 63 11.84 -5.66 12.27
C LEU A 63 12.93 -4.73 11.74
N HIS A 64 12.53 -3.57 11.21
CA HIS A 64 13.49 -2.55 10.79
C HIS A 64 14.18 -1.94 12.01
N GLU A 65 15.48 -1.69 11.98
CA GLU A 65 16.27 -1.24 13.15
C GLU A 65 15.68 0.01 13.83
N LEU A 66 15.21 0.98 13.03
CA LEU A 66 14.52 2.18 13.53
C LEU A 66 13.19 1.91 14.24
N MET A 67 12.53 0.77 13.99
CA MET A 67 11.28 0.37 14.66
C MET A 67 11.54 -0.37 15.97
N VAL A 68 12.73 -0.94 16.18
CA VAL A 68 13.11 -1.67 17.40
C VAL A 68 13.28 -0.72 18.60
N VAL A 69 13.59 0.55 18.36
CA VAL A 69 13.85 1.56 19.42
C VAL A 69 12.59 1.92 20.21
N CYS A 70 11.39 1.68 19.69
CA CYS A 70 10.12 2.02 20.37
C CYS A 70 9.64 0.97 21.38
N ALA A 71 10.39 -0.12 21.61
CA ALA A 71 9.98 -1.24 22.47
C ALA A 71 10.66 -1.27 23.86
N ASN A 72 11.31 -0.17 24.29
CA ASN A 72 11.91 -0.03 25.61
C ASN A 72 11.15 0.94 26.51
#